data_AF-A0A1F3V5C9-F1
#
_entry.id   AF-A0A1F3V5C9-F1
#
_cell.length_a   1.000
_cell.length_b   1.000
_cell.length_c   1.000
_cell.angle_alpha   90.00
_cell.angle_beta   90.00
_cell.angle_gamma   90.00
#
_symmetry.space_group_name_H-M   'P 1'
#
loop_
_entity.id
_entity.type
_entity.pdbx_description
1 polymer ?
#
loop_
_entity_poly.entity_id
_entity_poly.type
_entity_poly.pdbx_seq_one_letter_code
_entity_poly.pdbx_strand_id
1 'polypeptide(L)'
;MQNSSQWKNKVNEIFHVCTEEFKRTTTIGKKMFYASQTNSCLKEAYEELGLLVAEAMDKKELQWENNKAKRLVDTIKQCERDLCEIDKEVTKARFAERKK
;
A
#
# COMPACT_ATOMS: atom_id res chain seq x y z
N MET A 1 -15.57 -46.54 17.72
CA MET A 1 -15.50 -45.10 18.08
C MET A 1 -14.32 -44.37 17.40
N GLN A 2 -13.95 -44.70 16.14
CA GLN A 2 -12.84 -44.03 15.43
C GLN A 2 -13.30 -42.95 14.43
N ASN A 3 -14.51 -43.08 13.87
CA ASN A 3 -15.02 -42.13 12.85
C ASN A 3 -15.35 -40.74 13.42
N SER A 4 -15.70 -40.65 14.71
CA SER A 4 -16.01 -39.37 15.38
C SER A 4 -14.77 -38.49 15.62
N SER A 5 -13.56 -39.04 15.56
CA SER A 5 -12.31 -38.28 15.71
C SER A 5 -11.85 -37.67 14.38
N GLN A 6 -12.00 -38.40 13.27
CA GLN A 6 -11.55 -37.93 11.95
C GLN A 6 -12.39 -36.78 11.39
N TRP A 7 -13.72 -36.79 11.56
CA TRP A 7 -14.56 -35.67 11.09
C TRP A 7 -14.27 -34.39 11.89
N LYS A 8 -14.05 -34.50 13.20
CA LYS A 8 -13.69 -33.38 14.07
C LYS A 8 -12.35 -32.77 13.66
N ASN A 9 -11.37 -33.59 13.29
CA ASN A 9 -10.09 -33.14 12.77
C ASN A 9 -10.22 -32.42 11.42
N LYS A 10 -11.02 -32.95 10.48
CA LYS A 10 -11.31 -32.29 9.19
C LYS A 10 -12.01 -30.94 9.37
N VAL A 11 -12.96 -30.84 10.29
CA VAL A 11 -13.66 -29.58 10.59
C VAL A 11 -12.67 -28.57 11.18
N ASN A 12 -11.84 -28.97 12.13
CA ASN A 12 -10.80 -28.10 12.70
C ASN A 12 -9.82 -27.61 11.63
N GLU A 13 -9.43 -28.47 10.68
CA GLU A 13 -8.56 -28.11 9.55
C GLU A 13 -9.23 -27.07 8.63
N ILE A 14 -10.50 -27.28 8.27
CA ILE A 14 -11.27 -26.31 7.47
C ILE A 14 -11.38 -24.96 8.18
N PHE A 15 -11.71 -24.96 9.48
CA PHE A 15 -11.78 -23.72 10.27
C PHE A 15 -10.42 -23.02 10.34
N HIS A 16 -9.34 -23.78 10.44
CA HIS A 16 -7.99 -23.23 10.47
C HIS A 16 -7.66 -22.53 9.14
N VAL A 17 -7.84 -23.21 8.00
CA VAL A 17 -7.61 -22.65 6.66
C VAL A 17 -8.44 -21.39 6.43
N CYS A 18 -9.75 -21.43 6.74
CA CYS A 18 -10.62 -20.26 6.61
C CYS A 18 -10.14 -19.08 7.47
N THR A 19 -9.67 -19.35 8.69
CA THR A 19 -9.16 -18.30 9.59
C THR A 19 -7.87 -17.68 9.05
N GLU A 20 -6.97 -18.48 8.50
CA GLU A 20 -5.73 -17.99 7.90
C GLU A 20 -6.02 -17.15 6.65
N GLU A 21 -6.88 -17.63 5.76
CA GLU A 21 -7.28 -16.91 4.56
C GLU A 21 -8.04 -15.61 4.86
N PHE A 22 -8.88 -15.60 5.90
CA PHE A 22 -9.56 -14.39 6.35
C PHE A 22 -8.57 -13.35 6.90
N LYS A 23 -7.61 -13.77 7.73
CA LYS A 23 -6.55 -12.89 8.25
C LYS A 23 -5.68 -12.32 7.13
N ARG A 24 -5.33 -13.17 6.16
CA ARG A 24 -4.54 -12.79 4.98
C ARG A 24 -5.27 -11.78 4.11
N THR A 25 -6.53 -12.06 3.77
CA THR A 25 -7.38 -11.15 2.99
C THR A 25 -7.54 -9.81 3.69
N THR A 26 -7.77 -9.81 5.00
CA THR A 26 -7.87 -8.58 5.79
C THR A 26 -6.57 -7.79 5.79
N THR A 27 -5.42 -8.46 5.92
CA THR A 27 -4.10 -7.81 5.85
C THR A 27 -3.85 -7.16 4.49
N ILE A 28 -4.14 -7.89 3.40
CA ILE A 28 -4.03 -7.36 2.04
C ILE A 28 -4.97 -6.16 1.85
N GLY A 29 -6.23 -6.30 2.27
CA GLY A 29 -7.23 -5.23 2.15
C GLY A 29 -6.82 -3.96 2.90
N LYS A 30 -6.29 -4.08 4.13
CA LYS A 30 -5.73 -2.94 4.86
C LYS A 30 -4.61 -2.27 4.08
N LYS A 31 -3.66 -3.05 3.55
CA LYS A 31 -2.53 -2.51 2.77
C LYS A 31 -2.99 -1.83 1.47
N MET A 32 -3.97 -2.40 0.77
CA MET A 32 -4.57 -1.77 -0.41
C MET A 32 -5.29 -0.47 -0.07
N PHE A 33 -5.98 -0.40 1.07
CA PHE A 33 -6.62 0.83 1.54
C PHE A 33 -5.57 1.92 1.82
N TYR A 34 -4.48 1.58 2.52
CA TYR A 34 -3.36 2.50 2.72
C TYR A 34 -2.74 2.93 1.39
N ALA A 35 -2.53 2.01 0.44
CA ALA A 35 -2.02 2.33 -0.89
C ALA A 35 -2.92 3.34 -1.61
N SER A 36 -4.24 3.18 -1.51
CA SER A 36 -5.20 4.12 -2.10
C SER A 36 -5.03 5.52 -1.51
N GLN A 37 -4.88 5.64 -0.19
CA GLN A 37 -4.65 6.92 0.47
C GLN A 37 -3.30 7.55 0.06
N THR A 38 -2.23 6.76 0.09
CA THR A 38 -0.89 7.22 -0.31
C THR A 38 -0.84 7.66 -1.77
N ASN A 39 -1.56 6.97 -2.65
CA ASN A 39 -1.65 7.32 -4.06
C ASN A 39 -2.39 8.65 -4.29
N SER A 40 -3.47 8.91 -3.54
CA SER A 40 -4.13 10.23 -3.57
C SER A 40 -3.18 11.33 -3.11
N CYS A 41 -2.46 11.11 -2.00
CA CYS A 41 -1.47 12.07 -1.50
C CYS A 41 -0.34 12.33 -2.52
N LEU A 42 0.15 11.28 -3.18
CA LEU A 42 1.15 11.41 -4.25
C LEU A 42 0.64 12.29 -5.40
N LYS A 43 -0.58 12.03 -5.86
CA LYS A 43 -1.22 12.80 -6.92
C LYS A 43 -1.36 14.27 -6.53
N GLU A 44 -1.89 14.54 -5.34
CA GLU A 44 -2.08 15.90 -4.81
C GLU A 44 -0.74 16.65 -4.72
N ALA A 45 0.32 15.99 -4.23
CA ALA A 45 1.64 16.60 -4.11
C ALA A 45 2.25 16.94 -5.49
N TYR A 46 2.08 16.07 -6.50
CA TYR A 46 2.49 16.36 -7.87
C TYR A 46 1.70 17.51 -8.49
N GLU A 47 0.38 17.54 -8.28
CA GLU A 47 -0.48 18.62 -8.77
C GLU A 47 -0.10 19.97 -8.14
N GLU A 48 0.08 20.02 -6.82
CA GLU A 48 0.46 21.24 -6.11
C GLU A 48 1.86 21.73 -6.53
N LEU A 49 2.80 20.81 -6.75
CA LEU A 49 4.13 21.16 -7.27
C LEU A 49 4.04 21.72 -8.70
N GLY A 50 3.23 21.09 -9.55
CA GLY A 50 3.00 21.54 -10.91
C GLY A 50 2.38 22.94 -10.97
N LEU A 51 1.38 23.21 -10.14
CA LEU A 51 0.76 24.53 -10.00
C LEU A 51 1.78 25.58 -9.55
N LEU A 52 2.61 25.25 -8.54
CA LEU A 52 3.65 26.15 -8.04
C LEU A 52 4.66 26.51 -9.14
N VAL A 53 5.10 25.52 -9.93
CA VAL A 53 6.02 25.74 -11.04
C VAL A 53 5.36 26.56 -12.15
N ALA A 54 4.10 26.26 -12.51
CA ALA A 54 3.36 27.02 -13.52
C ALA A 54 3.25 28.51 -13.15
N GLU A 55 2.84 28.82 -11.92
CA GLU A 55 2.76 30.20 -11.42
C GLU A 55 4.12 30.91 -11.43
N ALA A 56 5.19 30.20 -11.07
CA ALA A 56 6.53 30.75 -11.06
C ALA A 56 7.06 31.04 -12.48
N MET A 57 6.72 30.20 -13.46
CA MET A 57 7.03 30.44 -14.86
C MET A 57 6.28 31.66 -15.41
N ASP A 58 4.99 31.80 -15.10
CA ASP A 58 4.18 32.95 -15.54
C ASP A 58 4.74 34.27 -15.00
N LYS A 59 5.23 34.26 -13.76
CA LYS A 59 5.89 35.42 -13.13
C LYS A 59 7.34 35.60 -13.57
N LYS A 60 7.93 34.64 -14.31
CA LYS A 60 9.35 34.56 -14.66
C LYS A 60 10.29 34.55 -13.43
N GLU A 61 9.81 34.03 -12.31
CA GLU A 61 10.49 34.00 -11.02
C GLU A 61 10.59 32.55 -10.52
N LEU A 62 11.28 31.71 -11.29
CA LEU A 62 11.48 30.31 -10.91
C LEU A 62 12.56 30.20 -9.82
N GLN A 63 12.12 30.04 -8.57
CA GLN A 63 13.01 29.83 -7.44
C GLN A 63 13.08 28.36 -7.04
N TRP A 64 14.22 27.74 -7.30
CA TRP A 64 14.46 26.32 -7.01
C TRP A 64 14.65 26.04 -5.52
N GLU A 65 15.09 27.04 -4.74
CA GLU A 65 15.22 26.93 -3.27
C GLU A 65 13.90 27.14 -2.52
N ASN A 66 12.74 27.12 -3.21
CA ASN A 66 11.45 27.29 -2.55
C ASN A 66 11.20 26.16 -1.54
N ASN A 67 11.10 26.52 -0.25
CA ASN A 67 10.88 25.59 0.86
C ASN A 67 9.61 24.74 0.68
N LYS A 68 8.56 25.30 0.06
CA LYS A 68 7.32 24.58 -0.23
C LYS A 68 7.56 23.53 -1.32
N ALA A 69 8.24 23.90 -2.41
CA ALA A 69 8.60 22.96 -3.48
C ALA A 69 9.46 21.80 -2.95
N LYS A 70 10.44 22.09 -2.08
CA LYS A 70 11.27 21.07 -1.45
C LYS A 70 10.44 20.09 -0.61
N ARG A 71 9.53 20.60 0.22
CA ARG A 71 8.62 19.74 1.02
C ARG A 71 7.75 18.86 0.13
N LEU A 72 7.21 19.40 -0.96
CA LEU A 72 6.39 18.64 -1.91
C LEU A 72 7.20 17.50 -2.55
N VAL A 73 8.44 17.78 -2.98
CA VAL A 73 9.34 16.76 -3.51
C VAL A 73 9.67 15.69 -2.48
N ASP A 74 9.88 16.07 -1.22
CA ASP A 74 10.14 15.11 -0.15
C ASP A 74 8.92 14.23 0.14
N THR A 75 7.71 14.80 0.12
CA THR A 75 6.43 14.06 0.22
C THR A 75 6.28 13.09 -0.94
N ILE A 76 6.50 13.53 -2.19
CA ILE A 76 6.45 12.69 -3.39
C ILE A 76 7.36 11.46 -3.22
N LYS A 77 8.63 11.70 -2.86
CA LYS A 77 9.60 10.62 -2.66
C LYS A 77 9.19 9.66 -1.53
N GLN A 78 8.57 10.18 -0.47
CA GLN A 78 8.07 9.34 0.61
C GLN A 78 6.90 8.47 0.16
N CYS A 79 5.91 9.05 -0.51
CA CYS A 79 4.77 8.32 -1.04
C CYS A 79 5.18 7.24 -2.06
N GLU A 80 6.16 7.52 -2.93
CA GLU A 80 6.71 6.53 -3.87
C GLU A 80 7.37 5.35 -3.15
N ARG A 81 8.16 5.63 -2.09
CA ARG A 81 8.74 4.58 -1.25
C ARG A 81 7.66 3.75 -0.57
N ASP A 82 6.66 4.41 0.02
CA ASP A 82 5.59 3.74 0.74
C ASP A 82 4.76 2.85 -0.20
N LEU A 83 4.43 3.32 -1.41
CA LEU A 83 3.75 2.52 -2.42
C LEU A 83 4.59 1.31 -2.86
N CYS A 84 5.90 1.49 -3.02
CA CYS A 84 6.82 0.39 -3.35
C CYS A 84 6.87 -0.66 -2.24
N GLU A 85 6.94 -0.25 -0.97
CA GLU A 85 6.92 -1.17 0.16
C GLU A 85 5.57 -1.89 0.30
N ILE A 86 4.46 -1.18 0.10
CA ILE A 86 3.13 -1.79 0.10
C ILE A 86 3.01 -2.84 -1.01
N ASP A 87 3.51 -2.56 -2.21
CA ASP A 87 3.50 -3.52 -3.32
C ASP A 87 4.31 -4.80 -2.99
N LYS A 88 5.50 -4.65 -2.39
CA LYS A 88 6.30 -5.78 -1.91
C LYS A 88 5.55 -6.60 -0.86
N GLU A 89 4.92 -5.95 0.11
CA GLU A 89 4.18 -6.61 1.18
C GLU A 89 2.94 -7.34 0.67
N VAL A 90 2.17 -6.72 -0.24
CA VAL A 90 0.99 -7.34 -0.87
C VAL A 90 1.43 -8.51 -1.74
N THR A 91 2.49 -8.37 -2.53
CA THR A 91 3.06 -9.45 -3.35
C THR A 91 3.51 -10.62 -2.46
N LYS A 92 4.23 -10.34 -1.38
CA LYS A 92 4.62 -11.37 -0.40
C LYS A 92 3.40 -12.06 0.19
N ALA A 93 2.40 -11.30 0.65
CA ALA A 93 1.18 -11.85 1.21
C ALA A 93 0.39 -12.69 0.19
N ARG A 94 0.36 -12.31 -1.10
CA ARG A 94 -0.33 -13.06 -2.17
C ARG A 94 0.41 -14.34 -2.59
N PHE A 95 1.73 -14.39 -2.53
CA PHE A 95 2.52 -15.51 -3.08
C PHE A 95 3.26 -16.38 -2.05
N ALA A 96 3.14 -16.11 -0.74
CA ALA A 96 3.82 -16.87 0.32
C ALA A 96 3.58 -18.40 0.30
N GLU A 97 2.50 -18.89 -0.31
CA GLU A 97 2.12 -20.32 -0.28
C GLU A 97 2.43 -21.12 -1.54
N ARG A 98 2.95 -20.51 -2.61
CA ARG A 98 3.36 -21.28 -3.81
C ARG A 98 4.67 -22.05 -3.63
N LYS A 99 5.24 -22.06 -2.41
CA LYS A 99 6.46 -22.78 -2.04
C LYS A 99 6.14 -23.87 -1.02
N LYS A 100 5.35 -24.87 -1.40
CA LYS A 100 5.32 -26.20 -0.78
C LYS A 100 5.11 -27.24 -1.87
#